data_AF-V9LI72-F1
#
_entry.id   AF-V9LI72-F1
#
_cell.length_a   1.000
_cell.length_b   1.000
_cell.length_c   1.000
_cell.angle_alpha   90.00
_cell.angle_beta   90.00
_cell.angle_gamma   90.00
#
_symmetry.space_group_name_H-M   'P 1'
#
loop_
_entity.id
_entity.type
_entity.pdbx_description
1 polymer ?
#
loop_
_entity_poly.entity_id
_entity_poly.type
_entity_poly.pdbx_seq_one_letter_code
_entity_poly.pdbx_strand_id
1 'polypeptide(L)'
;LWGEEVGLSENPEHSCSLTKFLYALRGLLRTSLSTCIITVPGHLTQNKVIMGRVRKLSDTVVGLESFNSSERETNPLYKDYHGLLHIRQLPRLNSLICDAPDTKDLAFKLKRKLFTIERLHLPPDLSDTVSRSSKQDLAESAKLLSSGCGGGARGKTHLDF
;
A
#
# COMPACT_ATOMS: atom_id res chain seq x y z
N LEU A 1 37.79 -10.10 7.60
CA LEU A 1 37.23 -8.75 7.80
C LEU A 1 35.72 -8.66 7.53
N TRP A 2 35.02 -9.79 7.52
CA TRP A 2 33.59 -9.93 7.82
C TRP A 2 33.48 -11.30 8.48
N GLY A 3 33.66 -11.32 9.79
CA GLY A 3 33.56 -12.53 10.58
C GLY A 3 32.09 -12.90 10.66
N GLU A 4 31.73 -13.92 9.89
CA GLU A 4 30.55 -14.75 10.11
C GLU A 4 30.52 -15.14 11.59
N GLU A 5 29.51 -14.65 12.32
CA GLU A 5 28.62 -15.42 13.17
C GLU A 5 27.46 -14.49 13.54
N VAL A 6 26.48 -14.37 12.63
CA VAL A 6 25.09 -14.07 13.03
C VAL A 6 24.43 -15.40 13.47
N GLY A 7 25.23 -16.27 14.09
CA GLY A 7 24.78 -17.36 14.92
C GLY A 7 24.63 -16.78 16.33
N LEU A 8 23.43 -16.88 16.86
CA LEU A 8 23.14 -16.65 18.26
C LEU A 8 23.96 -17.64 19.10
N SER A 9 25.23 -17.33 19.38
CA SER A 9 25.86 -17.84 20.59
C SER A 9 25.07 -17.23 21.73
N GLU A 10 24.20 -18.04 22.35
CA GLU A 10 23.31 -17.65 23.42
C GLU A 10 24.10 -17.34 24.70
N ASN A 11 24.89 -16.28 24.67
CA ASN A 11 25.26 -15.56 25.88
C ASN A 11 24.06 -14.66 26.25
N PRO A 12 23.42 -14.87 27.42
CA PRO A 12 22.25 -14.10 27.86
C PRO A 12 22.46 -12.58 27.81
N GLU A 13 23.70 -12.16 28.04
CA GLU A 13 24.22 -10.79 27.95
C GLU A 13 23.94 -10.11 26.59
N HIS A 14 24.05 -10.87 25.48
CA HIS A 14 23.98 -10.33 24.11
C HIS A 14 22.58 -10.39 23.49
N SER A 15 21.65 -11.15 24.07
CA SER A 15 20.27 -11.33 23.58
C SER A 15 19.48 -10.03 23.37
N CYS A 16 19.90 -8.96 24.07
CA CYS A 16 19.26 -7.65 24.07
C CYS A 16 20.19 -6.50 23.64
N SER A 17 21.42 -6.78 23.20
CA SER A 17 22.41 -5.74 22.86
C SER A 17 21.88 -4.76 21.81
N LEU A 18 21.31 -5.28 20.72
CA LEU A 18 20.70 -4.47 19.66
C LEU A 18 19.53 -3.61 20.18
N THR A 19 18.69 -4.19 21.05
CA THR A 19 17.55 -3.45 21.63
C THR A 19 18.03 -2.32 22.54
N LYS A 20 19.04 -2.58 23.39
CA LYS A 20 19.66 -1.58 24.25
C LYS A 20 20.30 -0.45 23.42
N PHE A 21 21.05 -0.81 22.38
CA PHE A 21 21.66 0.14 21.46
C PHE A 21 20.61 1.03 20.79
N LEU A 22 19.59 0.44 20.18
CA LEU A 22 18.52 1.20 19.50
C LEU A 22 17.77 2.09 20.49
N TYR A 23 17.52 1.62 21.71
CA TYR A 23 16.87 2.43 22.74
C TYR A 23 17.72 3.66 23.12
N ALA A 24 19.02 3.46 23.36
CA ALA A 24 19.94 4.56 23.68
C ALA A 24 20.07 5.55 22.50
N LEU A 25 20.24 5.04 21.28
CA LEU A 25 20.28 5.84 20.05
C LEU A 25 19.01 6.69 19.89
N ARG A 26 17.84 6.09 20.12
CA ARG A 26 16.55 6.77 20.07
C ARG A 26 16.44 7.90 21.10
N GLY A 27 17.06 7.73 22.28
CA GLY A 27 17.19 8.78 23.29
C GLY A 27 18.05 9.95 22.80
N LEU A 28 19.22 9.66 22.25
CA LEU A 28 20.14 10.67 21.68
C LEU A 28 19.49 11.46 20.53
N LEU A 29 18.77 10.78 19.63
CA LEU A 29 18.07 11.43 18.52
C LEU A 29 16.92 12.33 18.99
N ARG A 30 16.28 12.04 20.13
CA ARG A 30 15.26 12.90 20.71
C ARG A 30 15.80 14.19 21.33
N THR A 31 17.06 14.17 21.77
CA THR A 31 17.71 15.32 22.41
C THR A 31 18.67 16.05 21.47
N SER A 32 18.70 15.68 20.18
CA SER A 32 19.53 16.30 19.16
C SER A 32 18.69 16.71 17.93
N LEU A 33 19.24 17.59 17.10
CA LEU A 33 18.65 17.98 15.81
C LEU A 33 19.13 17.03 14.71
N SER A 34 18.92 15.72 14.90
CA SER A 34 19.45 14.69 14.00
C SER A 34 18.40 13.62 13.68
N THR A 35 18.47 13.08 12.47
CA THR A 35 17.63 11.96 12.00
C THR A 35 18.54 10.78 11.65
N CYS A 36 18.08 9.56 11.95
CA CYS A 36 18.78 8.33 11.62
C CYS A 36 17.89 7.44 10.75
N ILE A 37 18.49 6.87 9.70
CA ILE A 37 17.87 5.84 8.88
C ILE A 37 18.64 4.54 9.12
N ILE A 38 17.92 3.48 9.49
CA ILE A 38 18.49 2.17 9.75
C ILE A 38 17.85 1.20 8.76
N THR A 39 18.68 0.59 7.90
CA THR A 39 18.24 -0.42 6.94
C THR A 39 18.53 -1.80 7.52
N VAL A 40 17.50 -2.65 7.58
CA VAL A 40 17.63 -4.03 8.05
C VAL A 40 17.26 -4.98 6.91
N PRO A 41 18.15 -5.90 6.50
CA PRO A 41 17.85 -6.88 5.46
C PRO A 41 16.81 -7.89 5.99
N GLY A 42 15.60 -7.83 5.43
CA GLY A 42 14.48 -8.67 5.87
C GLY A 42 14.71 -10.17 5.69
N HIS A 43 15.51 -10.57 4.69
CA HIS A 43 15.81 -11.98 4.42
C HIS A 43 16.76 -12.61 5.45
N LEU A 44 17.68 -11.83 6.04
CA LEU A 44 18.62 -12.31 7.06
C LEU A 44 18.02 -12.26 8.47
N THR A 45 17.07 -11.34 8.72
CA THR A 45 16.52 -11.11 10.06
C THR A 45 15.13 -11.73 10.19
N GLN A 46 15.06 -13.06 10.11
CA GLN A 46 13.79 -13.80 10.18
C GLN A 46 13.22 -13.91 11.61
N ASN A 47 14.01 -13.57 12.62
CA ASN A 47 13.55 -13.59 14.01
C ASN A 47 12.48 -12.50 14.24
N LYS A 48 11.22 -12.94 14.31
CA LYS A 48 10.04 -12.07 14.51
C LYS A 48 10.12 -11.26 15.80
N VAL A 49 10.73 -11.80 16.86
CA VAL A 49 10.88 -11.11 18.14
C VAL A 49 11.85 -9.94 18.02
N ILE A 50 13.01 -10.16 17.38
CA ILE A 50 14.00 -9.11 17.12
C ILE A 50 13.39 -8.02 16.22
N MET A 51 12.79 -8.39 15.10
CA MET A 51 12.15 -7.43 14.18
C MET A 51 11.01 -6.66 14.84
N GLY A 52 10.25 -7.31 15.73
CA GLY A 52 9.22 -6.65 16.53
C GLY A 52 9.81 -5.59 17.47
N ARG A 53 10.94 -5.88 18.14
CA ARG A 53 11.66 -4.93 19.00
C ARG A 53 12.20 -3.75 18.19
N VAL A 54 12.84 -4.01 17.05
CA VAL A 54 13.35 -2.95 16.15
C VAL A 54 12.20 -2.03 15.74
N ARG A 55 11.09 -2.59 15.24
CA ARG A 55 9.91 -1.79 14.83
C ARG A 55 9.37 -0.91 15.95
N LYS A 56 9.24 -1.45 17.17
CA LYS A 56 8.73 -0.70 18.34
C LYS A 56 9.64 0.46 18.76
N LEU A 57 10.95 0.37 18.52
CA LEU A 57 11.92 1.40 18.87
C LEU A 57 12.10 2.45 17.77
N SER A 58 11.71 2.15 16.53
CA SER A 58 11.68 3.11 15.43
C SER A 58 10.48 4.04 15.54
N ASP A 59 10.63 5.29 15.12
CA ASP A 59 9.49 6.22 15.03
C ASP A 59 8.70 6.02 13.71
N THR A 60 9.41 5.73 12.61
CA THR A 60 8.85 5.42 11.28
C THR A 60 9.38 4.07 10.79
N VAL A 61 8.52 3.25 10.20
CA VAL A 61 8.92 1.95 9.60
C VAL A 61 8.29 1.78 8.23
N VAL A 62 9.14 1.67 7.23
CA VAL A 62 8.78 1.32 5.85
C VAL A 62 9.38 -0.04 5.50
N GLY A 63 8.66 -0.83 4.71
CA GLY A 63 9.13 -2.10 4.18
C GLY A 63 9.16 -2.07 2.67
N LEU A 64 10.21 -2.62 2.06
CA LEU A 64 10.29 -2.81 0.62
C LEU A 64 10.10 -4.29 0.30
N GLU A 65 9.23 -4.57 -0.66
CA GLU A 65 9.00 -5.91 -1.20
C GLU A 65 9.32 -5.87 -2.69
N SER A 66 10.36 -6.57 -3.12
CA SER A 66 10.71 -6.65 -4.55
C SER A 66 9.82 -7.65 -5.28
N PHE A 67 9.51 -7.37 -6.53
CA PHE A 67 8.84 -8.34 -7.41
C PHE A 67 9.78 -9.35 -8.03
N ASN A 68 11.10 -9.16 -7.95
CA ASN A 68 12.07 -10.09 -8.51
C ASN A 68 11.82 -11.50 -7.95
N SER A 69 11.68 -12.47 -8.85
CA SER A 69 11.43 -13.87 -8.51
C SER A 69 10.10 -14.12 -7.79
N SER A 70 9.11 -13.23 -7.97
CA SER A 70 7.76 -13.40 -7.43
C SER A 70 6.75 -13.66 -8.54
N GLU A 71 5.62 -14.28 -8.21
CA GLU A 71 4.48 -14.45 -9.15
C GLU A 71 3.94 -13.09 -9.67
N ARG A 72 4.24 -11.98 -8.99
CA ARG A 72 3.83 -10.64 -9.41
C ARG A 72 4.66 -10.08 -10.54
N GLU A 73 5.84 -10.66 -10.81
CA GLU A 73 6.70 -10.25 -11.93
C GLU A 73 6.03 -10.48 -13.30
N THR A 74 5.22 -11.53 -13.41
CA THR A 74 4.53 -11.90 -14.67
C THR A 74 3.19 -11.19 -14.86
N ASN A 75 2.70 -10.49 -13.83
CA ASN A 75 1.39 -9.86 -13.88
C ASN A 75 1.48 -8.51 -14.63
N PRO A 76 0.68 -8.30 -15.70
CA PRO A 76 0.73 -7.07 -16.49
C PRO A 76 0.43 -5.80 -15.68
N LEU A 77 -0.31 -5.91 -14.57
CA LEU A 77 -0.58 -4.81 -13.65
C LEU A 77 0.70 -4.19 -13.07
N TYR A 78 1.74 -5.00 -12.87
CA TYR A 78 2.96 -4.59 -12.18
C TYR A 78 4.13 -4.33 -13.12
N LYS A 79 3.92 -4.39 -14.44
CA LYS A 79 4.98 -4.34 -15.47
C LYS A 79 5.94 -3.15 -15.33
N ASP A 80 5.43 -1.98 -14.91
CA ASP A 80 6.22 -0.76 -14.80
C ASP A 80 6.86 -0.55 -13.42
N TYR A 81 6.66 -1.50 -12.49
CA TYR A 81 7.08 -1.41 -11.10
C TYR A 81 8.08 -2.51 -10.74
N HIS A 82 8.96 -2.19 -9.78
CA HIS A 82 9.99 -3.12 -9.30
C HIS A 82 9.63 -3.77 -7.95
N GLY A 83 8.55 -3.28 -7.32
CA GLY A 83 8.10 -3.78 -6.03
C GLY A 83 7.07 -2.87 -5.35
N LEU A 84 6.67 -3.27 -4.15
CA LEU A 84 5.77 -2.53 -3.27
C LEU A 84 6.53 -1.87 -2.12
N LEU A 85 6.00 -0.73 -1.69
CA LEU A 85 6.44 -0.02 -0.50
C LEU A 85 5.32 -0.07 0.55
N HIS A 86 5.62 -0.68 1.68
CA HIS A 86 4.69 -0.86 2.79
C HIS A 86 4.98 0.13 3.90
N ILE A 87 4.10 1.09 4.13
CA ILE A 87 4.16 1.95 5.32
C ILE A 87 3.59 1.16 6.50
N ARG A 88 4.47 0.71 7.41
CA ARG A 88 4.08 -0.10 8.57
C ARG A 88 3.84 0.72 9.82
N GLN A 89 4.59 1.81 9.98
CA GLN A 89 4.47 2.72 11.11
C GLN A 89 4.86 4.13 10.66
N LEU A 90 4.07 5.12 11.06
CA LEU A 90 4.34 6.53 10.82
C LEU A 90 4.68 7.24 12.13
N PRO A 91 5.50 8.31 12.07
CA PRO A 91 5.90 9.03 13.25
C PRO A 91 4.70 9.84 13.79
N ARG A 92 4.50 9.77 15.10
CA ARG A 92 3.57 10.64 15.85
C ARG A 92 4.32 11.53 16.83
N LEU A 93 5.54 11.92 16.46
CA LEU A 93 6.36 12.75 17.34
C LEU A 93 5.70 14.12 17.45
N ASN A 94 5.41 14.51 18.69
CA ASN A 94 4.90 15.84 19.04
C ASN A 94 3.60 16.26 18.33
N SER A 95 2.83 15.31 17.81
CA SER A 95 1.52 15.58 17.21
C SER A 95 0.49 14.57 17.70
N LEU A 96 -0.71 15.07 18.01
CA LEU A 96 -1.87 14.26 18.36
C LEU A 96 -2.44 13.54 17.12
N ILE A 97 -2.18 14.06 15.93
CA ILE A 97 -2.66 13.54 14.65
C ILE A 97 -1.47 13.21 13.76
N CYS A 98 -1.50 12.03 13.13
CA CYS A 98 -0.52 11.61 12.14
C CYS A 98 -1.14 11.80 10.76
N ASP A 99 -0.49 12.57 9.89
CA ASP A 99 -0.90 12.62 8.49
C ASP A 99 -0.50 11.29 7.83
N ALA A 100 -1.49 10.43 7.63
CA ALA A 100 -1.33 9.14 7.01
C ALA A 100 -1.80 9.22 5.56
N PRO A 101 -1.11 8.57 4.61
CA PRO A 101 -1.53 8.61 3.23
C PRO A 101 -2.90 7.93 3.08
N ASP A 102 -3.76 8.51 2.24
CA ASP A 102 -5.10 8.02 1.93
C ASP A 102 -5.09 6.55 1.49
N THR A 103 -4.04 6.14 0.79
CA THR A 103 -3.87 4.80 0.23
C THR A 103 -2.58 4.17 0.70
N LYS A 104 -2.63 2.89 1.06
CA LYS A 104 -1.44 2.09 1.42
C LYS A 104 -0.84 1.33 0.24
N ASP A 105 -1.51 1.36 -0.91
CA ASP A 105 -1.08 0.70 -2.13
C ASP A 105 -0.01 1.54 -2.83
N LEU A 106 1.21 1.49 -2.30
CA LEU A 106 2.35 2.20 -2.86
C LEU A 106 3.25 1.21 -3.59
N ALA A 107 3.60 1.55 -4.83
CA ALA A 107 4.57 0.82 -5.63
C ALA A 107 5.80 1.70 -5.88
N PHE A 108 6.95 1.08 -6.01
CA PHE A 108 8.18 1.79 -6.36
C PHE A 108 8.73 1.34 -7.71
N LYS A 109 9.33 2.29 -8.42
CA LYS A 109 10.09 2.05 -9.64
C LYS A 109 11.47 2.67 -9.53
N LEU A 110 12.47 1.89 -9.92
CA LEU A 110 13.85 2.33 -9.99
C LEU A 110 14.23 2.54 -11.47
N LYS A 111 14.48 3.79 -11.85
CA LYS A 111 15.19 4.14 -13.08
C LYS A 111 16.62 4.54 -12.71
N ARG A 112 17.51 4.62 -13.69
CA ARG A 112 18.97 4.80 -13.50
C ARG A 112 19.40 5.69 -12.32
N LYS A 113 18.85 6.91 -12.19
CA LYS A 113 19.14 7.84 -11.10
C LYS A 113 17.87 8.35 -10.39
N LEU A 114 16.77 7.62 -10.50
CA LEU A 114 15.48 8.06 -9.99
C LEU A 114 14.73 6.89 -9.35
N PHE A 115 14.50 7.00 -8.04
CA PHE A 115 13.61 6.12 -7.29
C PHE A 115 12.28 6.84 -7.12
N THR A 116 11.21 6.32 -7.72
CA THR A 116 9.87 6.94 -7.65
C THR A 116 8.94 6.05 -6.86
N ILE A 117 8.12 6.65 -6.00
CA ILE A 117 7.06 5.99 -5.24
C ILE A 117 5.74 6.57 -5.72
N GLU A 118 4.81 5.72 -6.15
CA GLU A 118 3.53 6.13 -6.72
C GLU A 118 2.40 5.27 -6.15
N ARG A 119 1.16 5.79 -6.18
CA ARG A 119 -0.03 5.03 -5.84
C ARG A 119 -0.29 4.00 -6.93
N LEU A 120 -0.53 2.75 -6.55
CA LEU A 120 -0.91 1.71 -7.50
C LEU A 120 -2.34 2.00 -7.97
N HIS A 121 -2.50 2.29 -9.25
CA HIS A 121 -3.81 2.40 -9.85
C HIS A 121 -4.17 1.05 -10.45
N LEU A 122 -5.31 0.50 -10.02
CA LEU A 122 -5.91 -0.61 -10.74
C LEU A 122 -6.36 -0.09 -12.11
N PRO A 123 -6.17 -0.86 -13.19
CA PRO A 123 -6.77 -0.53 -14.47
C PRO A 123 -8.29 -0.42 -14.26
N PRO A 124 -8.95 0.58 -14.87
CA PRO A 124 -10.39 0.68 -14.79
C PRO A 124 -10.99 -0.63 -15.29
N ASP A 125 -11.94 -1.19 -14.52
CA ASP A 125 -12.67 -2.40 -14.92
C ASP A 125 -13.47 -2.11 -16.19
N LEU A 126 -12.84 -2.36 -17.35
CA LEU A 126 -13.50 -2.43 -18.64
C LEU A 126 -14.18 -3.79 -18.72
N SER A 127 -15.20 -4.01 -17.89
CA SER A 127 -16.17 -5.06 -18.15
C SER A 127 -17.06 -4.58 -19.30
N ASP A 128 -16.63 -4.88 -20.53
CA ASP A 128 -17.40 -4.70 -21.76
C ASP A 128 -18.68 -5.55 -21.71
N THR A 129 -19.66 -5.11 -20.93
CA THR A 129 -21.04 -5.60 -20.96
C THR A 129 -21.99 -4.45 -21.26
N VAL A 130 -21.72 -3.73 -22.34
CA VAL A 130 -22.76 -2.97 -23.03
C VAL A 130 -22.69 -3.28 -24.52
N SER A 131 -22.97 -4.54 -24.87
CA SER A 131 -23.51 -4.91 -26.17
C SER A 131 -24.90 -4.25 -26.33
N ARG A 132 -24.96 -2.94 -26.55
CA ARG A 132 -26.16 -2.30 -27.09
C ARG A 132 -26.15 -2.49 -28.61
N SER A 133 -26.53 -3.68 -29.05
CA SER A 133 -26.99 -3.90 -30.42
C SER A 133 -28.45 -3.47 -30.55
N SER A 134 -28.72 -2.15 -30.46
CA SER A 134 -30.00 -1.64 -30.97
C SER A 134 -29.88 -1.47 -32.48
N LYS A 135 -30.36 -2.49 -33.21
CA LYS A 135 -30.62 -2.45 -34.66
C LYS A 135 -31.36 -1.18 -35.04
N GLN A 136 -30.89 -0.50 -36.09
CA GLN A 136 -31.66 0.50 -36.82
C GLN A 136 -32.66 -0.18 -37.76
N ASP A 137 -33.89 0.34 -37.71
CA ASP A 137 -34.93 0.53 -38.73
C ASP A 137 -35.37 -0.61 -39.66
N LEU A 138 -36.69 -0.91 -39.63
CA LEU A 138 -37.55 -0.96 -40.81
C LEU A 138 -39.03 -1.06 -40.39
N ALA A 139 -39.86 -0.27 -41.08
CA ALA A 139 -41.27 -0.02 -40.81
C ALA A 139 -42.19 -1.21 -41.10
N GLU A 140 -43.25 -1.37 -40.30
CA GLU A 140 -44.56 -1.76 -40.85
C GLU A 140 -45.71 -1.33 -39.94
N SER A 141 -46.67 -0.63 -40.55
CA SER A 141 -47.95 -0.25 -39.96
C SER A 141 -48.82 -1.48 -39.72
N ALA A 142 -49.38 -1.62 -38.51
CA ALA A 142 -50.63 -2.34 -38.32
C ALA A 142 -51.45 -1.73 -37.18
N LYS A 143 -52.75 -1.64 -37.45
CA LYS A 143 -53.78 -0.88 -36.76
C LYS A 143 -54.26 -1.54 -35.45
N LEU A 144 -54.69 -0.68 -34.52
CA LEU A 144 -55.92 -0.77 -33.70
C LEU A 144 -56.12 -1.98 -32.75
N LEU A 145 -56.13 -1.74 -31.42
CA LEU A 145 -57.34 -1.71 -30.54
C LEU A 145 -57.02 -1.93 -29.04
N SER A 146 -57.73 -1.14 -28.22
CA SER A 146 -58.07 -1.36 -26.78
C SER A 146 -56.93 -1.15 -25.77
N SER A 147 -57.12 -0.73 -24.52
CA SER A 147 -58.19 -0.10 -23.73
C SER A 147 -57.58 0.04 -22.33
N GLY A 148 -57.77 1.15 -21.61
CA GLY A 148 -57.58 1.16 -20.15
C GLY A 148 -56.88 2.38 -19.56
N CYS A 149 -57.61 3.06 -18.66
CA CYS A 149 -57.33 4.34 -18.02
C CYS A 149 -56.29 4.29 -16.89
N GLY A 150 -55.64 5.42 -16.60
CA GLY A 150 -54.99 5.68 -15.32
C GLY A 150 -53.96 6.81 -15.33
N GLY A 151 -54.40 8.07 -15.37
CA GLY A 151 -53.54 9.23 -15.14
C GLY A 151 -53.25 9.42 -13.64
N GLY A 152 -52.04 9.87 -13.30
CA GLY A 152 -51.68 10.16 -11.90
C GLY A 152 -50.26 10.73 -11.71
N ALA A 153 -50.15 12.04 -11.81
CA ALA A 153 -49.28 12.96 -11.05
C ALA A 153 -47.79 12.62 -10.77
N ARG A 154 -46.95 13.30 -11.55
CA ARG A 154 -45.72 14.05 -11.18
C ARG A 154 -45.51 14.29 -9.66
N GLY A 155 -44.41 13.77 -9.13
CA GLY A 155 -43.82 14.17 -7.85
C GLY A 155 -42.29 14.10 -7.93
N LYS A 156 -41.63 15.26 -8.01
CA LYS A 156 -40.16 15.40 -7.85
C LYS A 156 -39.85 15.43 -6.36
N THR A 157 -38.98 14.55 -5.88
CA THR A 157 -38.31 14.73 -4.58
C THR A 157 -36.82 14.88 -4.84
N HIS A 158 -36.36 16.13 -4.73
CA HIS A 158 -34.97 16.52 -4.59
C HIS A 158 -34.53 16.15 -3.17
N LEU A 159 -33.45 15.38 -3.02
CA LEU A 159 -32.82 15.11 -1.74
C LEU A 159 -31.36 15.48 -1.87
N ASP A 160 -30.96 16.55 -1.18
CA ASP A 160 -29.57 16.91 -0.94
C ASP A 160 -29.09 16.23 0.34
N PHE A 161 -28.02 15.44 0.22
CA PHE A 161 -27.07 15.16 1.29
C PHE A 161 -25.66 15.28 0.72
#